data_AF-A2DN22-F1
#
_entry.id   AF-A2DN22-F1
#
_cell.length_a   1.000
_cell.length_b   1.000
_cell.length_c   1.000
_cell.angle_alpha   90.00
_cell.angle_beta   90.00
_cell.angle_gamma   90.00
#
_symmetry.space_group_name_H-M   'P 1'
#
loop_
_entity.id
_entity.type
_entity.pdbx_description
1 polymer ?
#
loop_
_entity_poly.entity_id
_entity_poly.type
_entity_poly.pdbx_seq_one_letter_code
_entity_poly.pdbx_strand_id
1 'polypeptide(L)'
;MSDLMDTTSKYDELRGTYKYYIDLYIALFHLKTEKEEELISIYKLIKTELIDSTKYLPKYIMRDILRVILYNNRYAKSYLFLAKLIYDDYHVSEVDNIPFISNYLFNEEYQIKLDKSQYIRDNIDGFLDIHTENTIYRAIMLNDVENFIFFTEREGFNKYQNLQSCLYPFSNFGHSLPELCCYHGAVDCFKLLRTKFNSRITPKCLEFSFLGGNQEIMSECLKYQEPDEECMKYAILSHNIDFVTFLMNEYEIQVSIPKSCTEALRASIHHLAVLTLYKTGNVYFTIQP
;
A
#
# COMPACT_ATOMS: atom_id res chain seq x y z
N MET A 1 19.07 -28.63 -17.59
CA MET A 1 19.01 -29.14 -16.20
C MET A 1 20.06 -28.48 -15.30
N SER A 2 21.29 -28.21 -15.80
CA SER A 2 22.28 -27.39 -15.05
C SER A 2 21.84 -25.94 -14.87
N ASP A 3 21.22 -25.33 -15.87
CA ASP A 3 20.84 -23.90 -15.82
C ASP A 3 19.70 -23.61 -14.83
N LEU A 4 18.81 -24.59 -14.58
CA LEU A 4 17.77 -24.49 -13.54
C LEU A 4 18.34 -24.63 -12.11
N MET A 5 19.41 -25.42 -11.94
CA MET A 5 20.09 -25.56 -10.64
C MET A 5 20.90 -24.30 -10.29
N ASP A 6 21.56 -23.69 -11.27
CA ASP A 6 22.35 -22.46 -11.09
C ASP A 6 21.46 -21.24 -10.78
N THR A 7 20.28 -21.16 -11.40
CA THR A 7 19.29 -20.10 -11.14
C THR A 7 18.63 -20.21 -9.77
N THR A 8 18.32 -21.43 -9.30
CA THR A 8 17.77 -21.66 -7.96
C THR A 8 18.80 -21.31 -6.86
N SER A 9 20.07 -21.67 -7.07
CA SER A 9 21.16 -21.35 -6.12
C SER A 9 21.39 -19.83 -5.99
N LYS A 10 21.40 -19.09 -7.10
CA LYS A 10 21.55 -17.62 -7.09
C LYS A 10 20.34 -16.92 -6.44
N TYR A 11 19.16 -17.50 -6.60
CA TYR A 11 17.94 -17.02 -5.96
C TYR A 11 18.04 -17.10 -4.43
N ASP A 12 18.41 -18.25 -3.88
CA ASP A 12 18.50 -18.45 -2.43
C ASP A 12 19.58 -17.55 -1.80
N GLU A 13 20.69 -17.34 -2.52
CA GLU A 13 21.77 -16.43 -2.09
C GLU A 13 21.34 -14.96 -2.06
N LEU A 14 20.68 -14.47 -3.13
CA LEU A 14 20.15 -13.11 -3.18
C LEU A 14 19.05 -12.89 -2.15
N ARG A 15 18.14 -13.87 -2.00
CA ARG A 15 17.10 -13.82 -0.96
C ARG A 15 17.73 -13.76 0.43
N GLY A 16 18.75 -14.55 0.69
CA GLY A 16 19.50 -14.52 1.96
C GLY A 16 20.12 -13.15 2.23
N THR A 17 20.71 -12.53 1.21
CA THR A 17 21.36 -11.21 1.30
C THR A 17 20.37 -10.09 1.69
N TYR A 18 19.15 -10.13 1.15
CA TYR A 18 18.14 -9.09 1.36
C TYR A 18 17.00 -9.51 2.28
N LYS A 19 17.08 -10.68 2.91
CA LYS A 19 16.01 -11.27 3.73
C LYS A 19 15.41 -10.30 4.73
N TYR A 20 16.26 -9.60 5.47
CA TYR A 20 15.83 -8.66 6.51
C TYR A 20 15.04 -7.47 5.94
N TYR A 21 15.42 -6.97 4.75
CA TYR A 21 14.65 -5.93 4.08
C TYR A 21 13.29 -6.46 3.64
N ILE A 22 13.26 -7.64 3.02
CA ILE A 22 12.03 -8.27 2.54
C ILE A 22 11.05 -8.49 3.69
N ASP A 23 11.52 -9.14 4.75
CA ASP A 23 10.70 -9.47 5.91
C ASP A 23 10.16 -8.20 6.59
N LEU A 24 10.97 -7.14 6.68
CA LEU A 24 10.51 -5.88 7.25
C LEU A 24 9.42 -5.22 6.39
N TYR A 25 9.63 -5.08 5.08
CA TYR A 25 8.65 -4.38 4.25
C TYR A 25 7.34 -5.18 4.14
N ILE A 26 7.42 -6.52 4.15
CA ILE A 26 6.23 -7.38 4.33
C ILE A 26 5.54 -7.02 5.66
N ALA A 27 6.28 -6.97 6.77
CA ALA A 27 5.70 -6.63 8.08
C ALA A 27 5.09 -5.22 8.12
N LEU A 28 5.71 -4.23 7.48
CA LEU A 28 5.20 -2.86 7.40
C LEU A 28 3.93 -2.77 6.55
N PHE A 29 3.92 -3.33 5.34
CA PHE A 29 2.74 -3.25 4.46
C PHE A 29 1.60 -4.15 4.90
N HIS A 30 1.87 -5.25 5.62
CA HIS A 30 0.84 -6.14 6.17
C HIS A 30 0.50 -5.84 7.63
N LEU A 31 0.97 -4.71 8.17
CA LEU A 31 0.65 -4.28 9.52
C LEU A 31 -0.87 -4.21 9.71
N LYS A 32 -1.36 -4.89 10.76
CA LYS A 32 -2.78 -5.00 11.09
C LYS A 32 -3.09 -4.71 12.55
N THR A 33 -2.28 -3.88 13.20
CA THR A 33 -2.36 -3.64 14.64
C THR A 33 -2.24 -2.15 14.97
N GLU A 34 -2.98 -1.74 15.99
CA GLU A 34 -2.88 -0.43 16.63
C GLU A 34 -2.34 -0.56 18.06
N LYS A 35 -2.01 -1.78 18.51
CA LYS A 35 -1.52 -2.00 19.87
C LYS A 35 -0.07 -1.56 20.00
N GLU A 36 0.17 -0.65 20.92
CA GLU A 36 1.48 -0.04 21.14
C GLU A 36 2.60 -1.08 21.38
N GLU A 37 2.34 -2.13 22.16
CA GLU A 37 3.32 -3.18 22.46
C GLU A 37 3.80 -3.94 21.21
N GLU A 38 2.87 -4.22 20.28
CA GLU A 38 3.18 -4.87 19.02
C GLU A 38 3.97 -3.91 18.11
N LEU A 39 3.60 -2.62 18.08
CA LEU A 39 4.33 -1.59 17.33
C LEU A 39 5.74 -1.37 17.86
N ILE A 40 5.94 -1.36 19.17
CA ILE A 40 7.26 -1.27 19.81
C ILE A 40 8.12 -2.47 19.41
N SER A 41 7.53 -3.66 19.27
CA SER A 41 8.24 -4.86 18.83
C SER A 41 8.69 -4.75 17.38
N ILE A 42 7.84 -4.22 16.49
CA ILE A 42 8.19 -3.91 15.10
C ILE A 42 9.31 -2.84 15.05
N TYR A 43 9.20 -1.79 15.86
CA TYR A 43 10.21 -0.75 15.94
C TYR A 43 11.59 -1.28 16.38
N LYS A 44 11.63 -2.18 17.37
CA LYS A 44 12.88 -2.82 17.80
C LYS A 44 13.55 -3.58 16.66
N LEU A 45 12.78 -4.31 15.84
CA LEU A 45 13.32 -5.00 14.66
C LEU A 45 13.86 -4.01 13.62
N ILE A 46 13.14 -2.93 13.34
CA ILE A 46 13.61 -1.85 12.43
C ILE A 46 14.95 -1.29 12.91
N LYS A 47 15.01 -0.99 14.20
CA LYS A 47 16.19 -0.43 14.87
C LYS A 47 17.39 -1.36 14.75
N THR A 48 17.28 -2.61 15.20
CA THR A 48 18.40 -3.54 15.22
C THR A 48 18.84 -3.97 13.82
N GLU A 49 17.89 -4.29 12.94
CA GLU A 49 18.21 -4.94 11.66
C GLU A 49 18.63 -3.95 10.58
N LEU A 50 18.12 -2.71 10.60
CA LEU A 50 18.37 -1.73 9.53
C LEU A 50 19.18 -0.52 9.97
N ILE A 51 18.83 0.09 11.11
CA ILE A 51 19.43 1.36 11.51
C ILE A 51 20.77 1.12 12.20
N ASP A 52 20.78 0.32 13.28
CA ASP A 52 21.96 0.08 14.10
C ASP A 52 22.99 -0.79 13.36
N SER A 53 22.55 -1.59 12.38
CA SER A 53 23.44 -2.30 11.45
C SER A 53 24.10 -1.38 10.41
N THR A 54 23.84 -0.07 10.46
CA THR A 54 24.31 1.00 9.54
C THR A 54 23.91 0.81 8.07
N LYS A 55 22.97 -0.10 7.82
CA LYS A 55 22.51 -0.44 6.48
C LYS A 55 21.60 0.62 5.87
N TYR A 56 20.89 1.37 6.71
CA TYR A 56 19.91 2.36 6.26
C TYR A 56 19.89 3.60 7.16
N LEU A 57 19.81 4.79 6.55
CA LEU A 57 19.71 6.03 7.31
C LEU A 57 18.31 6.16 7.93
N PRO A 58 18.19 6.58 9.21
CA PRO A 58 16.90 6.76 9.89
C PRO A 58 15.88 7.57 9.08
N LYS A 59 16.34 8.65 8.43
CA LYS A 59 15.50 9.51 7.59
C LYS A 59 14.82 8.77 6.44
N TYR A 60 15.47 7.77 5.86
CA TYR A 60 14.90 7.01 4.76
C TYR A 60 13.90 5.97 5.25
N ILE A 61 14.15 5.28 6.38
CA ILE A 61 13.11 4.41 6.96
C ILE A 61 11.88 5.21 7.34
N MET A 62 12.08 6.37 7.98
CA MET A 62 10.97 7.24 8.37
C MET A 62 10.15 7.68 7.15
N ARG A 63 10.81 8.09 6.05
CA ARG A 63 10.16 8.40 4.78
C ARG A 63 9.35 7.22 4.25
N ASP A 64 9.91 6.03 4.30
CA ASP A 64 9.30 4.82 3.75
C ASP A 64 8.07 4.40 4.56
N ILE A 65 8.15 4.41 5.89
CA ILE A 65 7.01 4.18 6.80
C ILE A 65 5.88 5.18 6.51
N LEU A 66 6.20 6.46 6.37
CA LEU A 66 5.21 7.50 6.07
C LEU A 66 4.58 7.33 4.68
N ARG A 67 5.27 6.71 3.72
CA ARG A 67 4.71 6.39 2.40
C ARG A 67 3.70 5.25 2.43
N VAL A 68 3.86 4.28 3.33
CA VAL A 68 2.93 3.13 3.46
C VAL A 68 1.51 3.59 3.80
N ILE A 69 1.36 4.75 4.46
CA ILE A 69 0.05 5.32 4.81
C ILE A 69 -0.88 5.41 3.59
N LEU A 70 -0.39 5.75 2.39
CA LEU A 70 -1.23 5.86 1.18
C LEU A 70 -1.80 4.53 0.67
N TYR A 71 -1.26 3.40 1.14
CA TYR A 71 -1.57 2.06 0.65
C TYR A 71 -2.14 1.16 1.75
N ASN A 72 -2.02 1.57 3.01
CA ASN A 72 -2.62 0.90 4.17
C ASN A 72 -3.13 1.93 5.20
N ASN A 73 -3.87 2.93 4.72
CA ASN A 73 -4.32 4.08 5.54
C ASN A 73 -5.18 3.70 6.77
N ARG A 74 -5.77 2.50 6.81
CA ARG A 74 -6.47 1.96 7.99
C ARG A 74 -5.62 2.09 9.26
N TYR A 75 -4.32 1.85 9.16
CA TYR A 75 -3.40 1.89 10.29
C TYR A 75 -2.50 3.13 10.28
N ALA A 76 -2.98 4.25 9.71
CA ALA A 76 -2.21 5.50 9.63
C ALA A 76 -1.60 5.90 10.98
N LYS A 77 -2.38 5.83 12.07
CA LYS A 77 -1.90 6.15 13.43
C LYS A 77 -0.71 5.28 13.85
N SER A 78 -0.75 3.98 13.56
CA SER A 78 0.35 3.05 13.83
C SER A 78 1.63 3.46 13.08
N TYR A 79 1.53 3.84 11.81
CA TYR A 79 2.67 4.30 11.04
C TYR A 79 3.23 5.64 11.53
N LEU A 80 2.36 6.57 11.92
CA LEU A 80 2.79 7.85 12.53
C LEU A 80 3.53 7.60 13.85
N PHE A 81 3.04 6.67 14.68
CA PHE A 81 3.71 6.26 15.91
C PHE A 81 5.09 5.65 15.65
N LEU A 82 5.21 4.71 14.70
CA LEU A 82 6.51 4.14 14.32
C LEU A 82 7.48 5.21 13.81
N ALA A 83 7.01 6.16 12.99
CA ALA A 83 7.81 7.28 12.53
C ALA A 83 8.25 8.19 13.68
N LYS A 84 7.38 8.41 14.68
CA LYS A 84 7.68 9.21 15.86
C LYS A 84 8.78 8.60 16.73
N LEU A 85 8.77 7.27 16.90
CA LEU A 85 9.85 6.57 17.60
C LEU A 85 11.21 6.79 16.92
N ILE A 86 11.27 6.72 15.59
CA ILE A 86 12.51 7.01 14.84
C ILE A 86 12.93 8.46 15.00
N TYR A 87 11.98 9.41 14.95
CA TYR A 87 12.24 10.82 15.18
C TYR A 87 12.87 11.06 16.55
N ASP A 88 12.32 10.43 17.59
CA ASP A 88 12.78 10.62 18.98
C ASP A 88 14.17 10.02 19.22
N ASP A 89 14.38 8.77 18.79
CA ASP A 89 15.64 8.05 19.05
C ASP A 89 16.81 8.57 18.21
N TYR A 90 16.55 9.06 16.99
CA TYR A 90 17.59 9.44 16.03
C TYR A 90 17.60 10.92 15.67
N HIS A 91 16.71 11.72 16.26
CA HIS A 91 16.62 13.18 16.07
C HIS A 91 16.51 13.60 14.60
N VAL A 92 15.72 12.86 13.81
CA VAL A 92 15.49 13.12 12.39
C VAL A 92 14.60 14.35 12.21
N SER A 93 15.21 15.54 12.17
CA SER A 93 14.48 16.82 12.12
C SER A 93 13.93 17.20 10.73
N GLU A 94 14.42 16.57 9.66
CA GLU A 94 13.99 16.84 8.29
C GLU A 94 13.89 15.55 7.47
N VAL A 95 12.77 15.40 6.76
CA VAL A 95 12.54 14.29 5.82
C VAL A 95 11.91 14.86 4.56
N ASP A 96 12.61 14.73 3.44
CA ASP A 96 12.18 15.20 2.13
C ASP A 96 11.41 14.13 1.36
N ASN A 97 10.61 14.56 0.37
CA ASN A 97 9.91 13.68 -0.55
C ASN A 97 8.94 12.70 0.15
N ILE A 98 8.29 13.13 1.23
CA ILE A 98 7.19 12.40 1.87
C ILE A 98 5.85 12.81 1.25
N PRO A 99 4.86 11.90 1.21
CA PRO A 99 3.53 12.26 0.78
C PRO A 99 2.99 13.43 1.61
N PHE A 100 2.38 14.38 0.93
CA PHE A 100 1.79 15.57 1.54
C PHE A 100 0.91 15.21 2.76
N ILE A 101 0.00 14.24 2.59
CA ILE A 101 -0.93 13.82 3.62
C ILE A 101 -0.22 13.24 4.85
N SER A 102 0.85 12.48 4.65
CA SER A 102 1.62 11.88 5.73
C SER A 102 2.37 12.93 6.53
N ASN A 103 2.96 13.93 5.86
CA ASN A 103 3.55 15.07 6.57
C ASN A 103 2.50 15.85 7.35
N TYR A 104 1.35 16.14 6.72
CA TYR A 104 0.26 16.86 7.36
C TYR A 104 -0.20 16.14 8.63
N LEU A 105 -0.53 14.85 8.55
CA LEU A 105 -0.96 14.06 9.69
C LEU A 105 0.09 14.01 10.81
N PHE A 106 1.36 13.87 10.45
CA PHE A 106 2.45 13.85 11.44
C PHE A 106 2.58 15.21 12.17
N ASN A 107 2.41 16.31 11.44
CA ASN A 107 2.41 17.64 12.02
C ASN A 107 1.18 17.89 12.90
N GLU A 108 -0.02 17.45 12.49
CA GLU A 108 -1.21 17.60 13.32
C GLU A 108 -1.09 16.82 14.64
N GLU A 109 -0.62 15.57 14.58
CA GLU A 109 -0.50 14.70 15.75
C GLU A 109 0.60 15.17 16.72
N TYR A 110 1.77 15.54 16.20
CA TYR A 110 2.97 15.76 17.01
C TYR A 110 3.51 17.19 16.99
N GLN A 111 2.91 18.10 16.22
CA GLN A 111 3.35 19.49 16.05
C GLN A 111 4.79 19.59 15.50
N ILE A 112 5.17 18.63 14.66
CA ILE A 112 6.50 18.53 14.02
C ILE A 112 6.35 18.61 12.49
N LYS A 113 7.04 19.57 11.89
CA LYS A 113 7.10 19.74 10.44
C LYS A 113 8.37 19.08 9.87
N LEU A 114 8.21 17.92 9.23
CA LEU A 114 9.33 17.14 8.66
C LEU A 114 9.78 17.68 7.31
N ASP A 115 8.84 17.88 6.38
CA ASP A 115 9.11 18.49 5.08
C ASP A 115 8.81 19.99 5.16
N LYS A 116 9.81 20.81 4.83
CA LYS A 116 9.72 22.28 4.91
C LYS A 116 9.22 22.94 3.65
N SER A 117 8.99 22.19 2.57
CA SER A 117 8.42 22.71 1.32
C SER A 117 7.09 23.45 1.57
N GLN A 118 6.81 24.48 0.75
CA GLN A 118 5.61 25.30 0.91
C GLN A 118 4.38 24.50 0.45
N TYR A 119 3.48 24.22 1.40
CA TYR A 119 2.19 23.60 1.12
C TYR A 119 1.27 24.59 0.42
N ILE A 120 0.79 24.24 -0.77
CA ILE A 120 -0.44 24.86 -1.28
C ILE A 120 -1.57 24.26 -0.45
N ARG A 121 -2.10 25.10 0.44
CA ARG A 121 -3.02 24.75 1.52
C ARG A 121 -4.48 24.65 1.06
N ASP A 122 -4.73 24.99 -0.20
CA ASP A 122 -6.07 25.13 -0.72
C ASP A 122 -6.67 23.73 -0.94
N ASN A 123 -7.68 23.39 -0.13
CA ASN A 123 -8.46 22.13 -0.12
C ASN A 123 -7.95 20.98 0.78
N ILE A 124 -7.61 21.21 2.05
CA ILE A 124 -7.29 20.12 3.00
C ILE A 124 -8.49 19.74 3.89
N ASP A 125 -9.28 20.73 4.30
CA ASP A 125 -10.29 20.57 5.38
C ASP A 125 -11.41 19.57 5.06
N GLY A 126 -11.69 19.29 3.77
CA GLY A 126 -12.70 18.31 3.36
C GLY A 126 -12.21 16.85 3.23
N PHE A 127 -10.91 16.59 3.40
CA PHE A 127 -10.27 15.34 2.91
C PHE A 127 -9.85 14.36 4.03
N LEU A 128 -9.93 14.79 5.30
CA LEU A 128 -9.39 14.10 6.48
C LEU A 128 -10.46 13.39 7.34
N ASP A 129 -11.73 13.69 7.12
CA ASP A 129 -12.86 13.22 7.93
C ASP A 129 -13.28 11.76 7.65
N ILE A 130 -12.45 10.98 6.94
CA ILE A 130 -12.80 9.61 6.54
C ILE A 130 -12.67 8.61 7.70
N HIS A 131 -11.89 8.95 8.74
CA HIS A 131 -11.67 8.10 9.90
C HIS A 131 -12.63 8.41 11.06
N THR A 132 -13.44 9.46 10.96
CA THR A 132 -14.41 9.77 12.02
C THR A 132 -15.47 8.69 12.14
N GLU A 133 -15.94 8.53 13.36
CA GLU A 133 -16.99 7.60 13.70
C GLU A 133 -18.27 7.97 12.93
N ASN A 134 -19.03 6.96 12.49
CA ASN A 134 -20.29 7.12 11.76
C ASN A 134 -20.18 7.65 10.31
N THR A 135 -19.12 7.30 9.59
CA THR A 135 -19.08 7.46 8.13
C THR A 135 -19.24 6.12 7.40
N ILE A 136 -19.84 6.16 6.21
CA ILE A 136 -19.92 4.98 5.33
C ILE A 136 -18.52 4.48 4.94
N TYR A 137 -17.55 5.38 4.84
CA TYR A 137 -16.16 5.06 4.51
C TYR A 137 -15.47 4.28 5.63
N ARG A 138 -15.74 4.61 6.90
CA ARG A 138 -15.28 3.81 8.04
C ARG A 138 -15.91 2.42 8.04
N ALA A 139 -17.19 2.30 7.68
CA ALA A 139 -17.85 1.00 7.55
C ALA A 139 -17.17 0.15 6.47
N ILE A 140 -16.87 0.72 5.29
CA ILE A 140 -16.07 0.03 4.26
C ILE A 140 -14.69 -0.34 4.79
N MET A 141 -13.97 0.61 5.40
CA MET A 141 -12.62 0.38 5.91
C MET A 141 -12.56 -0.76 6.91
N LEU A 142 -13.58 -0.98 7.74
CA LEU A 142 -13.64 -2.08 8.70
C LEU A 142 -14.39 -3.32 8.19
N ASN A 143 -14.89 -3.29 6.95
CA ASN A 143 -15.81 -4.28 6.38
C ASN A 143 -17.05 -4.52 7.28
N ASP A 144 -17.54 -3.46 7.91
CA ASP A 144 -18.72 -3.48 8.78
C ASP A 144 -19.99 -3.38 7.93
N VAL A 145 -20.49 -4.53 7.50
CA VAL A 145 -21.67 -4.62 6.63
C VAL A 145 -22.95 -4.13 7.31
N GLU A 146 -23.07 -4.25 8.64
CA GLU A 146 -24.27 -3.84 9.37
C GLU A 146 -24.43 -2.30 9.33
N ASN A 147 -23.37 -1.58 9.70
CA ASN A 147 -23.36 -0.12 9.59
C ASN A 147 -23.46 0.32 8.14
N PHE A 148 -22.81 -0.40 7.22
CA PHE A 148 -22.90 -0.09 5.79
C PHE A 148 -24.34 -0.20 5.28
N ILE A 149 -25.08 -1.25 5.62
CA ILE A 149 -26.52 -1.40 5.31
C ILE A 149 -27.29 -0.20 5.82
N PHE A 150 -27.12 0.16 7.10
CA PHE A 150 -27.78 1.32 7.70
C PHE A 150 -27.53 2.61 6.91
N PHE A 151 -26.31 2.88 6.43
CA PHE A 151 -26.05 4.02 5.56
C PHE A 151 -26.76 3.93 4.21
N THR A 152 -26.79 2.74 3.60
CA THR A 152 -27.40 2.55 2.28
C THR A 152 -28.93 2.62 2.28
N GLU A 153 -29.55 2.49 3.45
CA GLU A 153 -31.01 2.52 3.62
C GLU A 153 -31.55 3.89 4.03
N ARG A 154 -30.67 4.84 4.34
CA ARG A 154 -31.07 6.22 4.63
C ARG A 154 -31.67 6.89 3.40
N GLU A 155 -32.71 7.69 3.64
CA GLU A 155 -33.28 8.57 2.62
C GLU A 155 -32.19 9.51 2.08
N GLY A 156 -32.09 9.62 0.76
CA GLY A 156 -31.08 10.44 0.10
C GLY A 156 -29.71 9.77 -0.11
N PHE A 157 -29.55 8.47 0.20
CA PHE A 157 -28.31 7.74 -0.11
C PHE A 157 -27.99 7.80 -1.62
N ASN A 158 -26.82 8.36 -1.94
CA ASN A 158 -26.29 8.40 -3.31
C ASN A 158 -25.36 7.21 -3.56
N LYS A 159 -25.84 6.21 -4.31
CA LYS A 159 -25.04 5.04 -4.72
C LYS A 159 -23.89 5.36 -5.69
N TYR A 160 -23.89 6.53 -6.31
CA TYR A 160 -22.84 7.00 -7.22
C TYR A 160 -21.91 8.03 -6.56
N GLN A 161 -21.93 8.13 -5.23
CA GLN A 161 -21.02 9.02 -4.52
C GLN A 161 -19.57 8.57 -4.68
N ASN A 162 -18.68 9.55 -4.84
CA ASN A 162 -17.25 9.34 -4.86
C ASN A 162 -16.61 10.07 -3.67
N LEU A 163 -15.58 9.47 -3.10
CA LEU A 163 -14.75 10.06 -2.07
C LEU A 163 -13.55 10.75 -2.70
N GLN A 164 -13.46 12.06 -2.52
CA GLN A 164 -12.23 12.80 -2.79
C GLN A 164 -11.41 12.86 -1.49
N SER A 165 -10.28 12.17 -1.43
CA SER A 165 -9.42 12.15 -0.24
C SER A 165 -7.95 11.99 -0.63
N CYS A 166 -7.08 12.78 -0.01
CA CYS A 166 -5.63 12.67 -0.17
C CYS A 166 -5.03 11.45 0.57
N LEU A 167 -5.84 10.72 1.35
CA LEU A 167 -5.42 9.50 2.04
C LEU A 167 -5.38 8.27 1.13
N TYR A 168 -5.87 8.41 -0.10
CA TYR A 168 -5.86 7.36 -1.12
C TYR A 168 -5.00 7.80 -2.32
N PRO A 169 -4.59 6.87 -3.19
CA PRO A 169 -3.94 7.21 -4.45
C PRO A 169 -4.74 8.23 -5.27
N PHE A 170 -4.02 9.13 -5.94
CA PHE A 170 -4.62 10.26 -6.66
C PHE A 170 -5.68 9.81 -7.69
N SER A 171 -6.83 10.49 -7.68
CA SER A 171 -7.90 10.34 -8.67
C SER A 171 -8.54 11.70 -8.95
N ASN A 172 -8.73 12.02 -10.24
CA ASN A 172 -9.37 13.27 -10.67
C ASN A 172 -10.82 13.40 -10.18
N PHE A 173 -11.51 12.27 -10.00
CA PHE A 173 -12.94 12.23 -9.66
C PHE A 173 -13.23 11.59 -8.30
N GLY A 174 -12.19 11.33 -7.51
CA GLY A 174 -12.28 10.53 -6.29
C GLY A 174 -12.47 9.03 -6.56
N HIS A 175 -12.78 8.28 -5.51
CA HIS A 175 -13.00 6.84 -5.55
C HIS A 175 -14.44 6.50 -5.19
N SER A 176 -15.08 5.67 -6.00
CA SER A 176 -16.43 5.16 -5.77
C SER A 176 -16.46 4.14 -4.62
N LEU A 177 -17.65 3.88 -4.07
CA LEU A 177 -17.80 2.89 -2.99
C LEU A 177 -17.25 1.48 -3.35
N PRO A 178 -17.49 0.92 -4.56
CA PRO A 178 -16.91 -0.37 -4.93
C PRO A 178 -15.37 -0.35 -4.97
N GLU A 179 -14.77 0.75 -5.48
CA GLU A 179 -13.32 0.90 -5.54
C GLU A 179 -12.73 0.96 -4.13
N LEU A 180 -13.36 1.69 -3.20
CA LEU A 180 -12.95 1.72 -1.80
C LEU A 180 -13.07 0.34 -1.13
N CYS A 181 -14.12 -0.43 -1.44
CA CYS A 181 -14.23 -1.81 -0.95
C CYS A 181 -13.07 -2.68 -1.46
N CYS A 182 -12.68 -2.53 -2.73
CA CYS A 182 -11.54 -3.26 -3.29
C CYS A 182 -10.23 -2.88 -2.61
N TYR A 183 -10.00 -1.58 -2.39
CA TYR A 183 -8.81 -1.05 -1.71
C TYR A 183 -8.67 -1.63 -0.29
N HIS A 184 -9.78 -1.69 0.46
CA HIS A 184 -9.78 -2.15 1.86
C HIS A 184 -9.95 -3.67 2.03
N GLY A 185 -10.23 -4.40 0.95
CA GLY A 185 -10.59 -5.81 1.01
C GLY A 185 -11.96 -6.08 1.68
N ALA A 186 -12.88 -5.12 1.61
CA ALA A 186 -14.17 -5.12 2.29
C ALA A 186 -15.23 -5.95 1.54
N VAL A 187 -15.09 -7.27 1.61
CA VAL A 187 -15.84 -8.21 0.78
C VAL A 187 -17.35 -8.18 1.00
N ASP A 188 -17.80 -7.96 2.23
CA ASP A 188 -19.23 -7.99 2.55
C ASP A 188 -19.91 -6.71 2.07
N CYS A 189 -19.27 -5.56 2.27
CA CYS A 189 -19.71 -4.29 1.70
C CYS A 189 -19.71 -4.33 0.17
N PHE A 190 -18.67 -4.91 -0.44
CA PHE A 190 -18.57 -5.08 -1.90
C PHE A 190 -19.71 -5.95 -2.45
N LYS A 191 -19.99 -7.10 -1.83
CA LYS A 191 -21.10 -7.98 -2.20
C LYS A 191 -22.43 -7.25 -2.16
N LEU A 192 -22.70 -6.49 -1.09
CA LEU A 192 -23.93 -5.71 -0.98
C LEU A 192 -24.07 -4.71 -2.13
N LEU A 193 -22.99 -3.99 -2.47
CA LEU A 193 -22.97 -3.05 -3.59
C LEU A 193 -23.26 -3.72 -4.93
N ARG A 194 -22.74 -4.92 -5.14
CA ARG A 194 -22.96 -5.71 -6.36
C ARG A 194 -24.38 -6.25 -6.44
N THR A 195 -24.91 -6.83 -5.36
CA THR A 195 -26.22 -7.48 -5.37
C THR A 195 -27.39 -6.50 -5.30
N LYS A 196 -27.34 -5.50 -4.41
CA LYS A 196 -28.45 -4.55 -4.18
C LYS A 196 -28.48 -3.43 -5.21
N PHE A 197 -27.32 -2.94 -5.63
CA PHE A 197 -27.22 -1.73 -6.46
C PHE A 197 -26.71 -1.98 -7.88
N ASN A 198 -26.30 -3.22 -8.21
CA ASN A 198 -25.63 -3.58 -9.46
C ASN A 198 -24.46 -2.64 -9.78
N SER A 199 -23.68 -2.30 -8.74
CA SER A 199 -22.60 -1.32 -8.84
C SER A 199 -21.55 -1.78 -9.84
N ARG A 200 -21.16 -0.92 -10.78
CA ARG A 200 -20.20 -1.26 -11.83
C ARG A 200 -18.83 -1.63 -11.23
N ILE A 201 -18.21 -2.67 -11.77
CA ILE A 201 -16.79 -2.97 -11.55
C ILE A 201 -15.99 -2.14 -12.56
N THR A 202 -15.15 -1.25 -12.06
CA THR A 202 -14.27 -0.39 -12.86
C THR A 202 -12.88 -1.01 -12.97
N PRO A 203 -12.02 -0.55 -13.91
CA PRO A 203 -10.61 -0.95 -13.92
C PRO A 203 -9.93 -0.74 -12.55
N LYS A 204 -10.24 0.39 -11.89
CA LYS A 204 -9.70 0.73 -10.57
C LYS A 204 -10.12 -0.27 -9.48
N CYS A 205 -11.31 -0.87 -9.57
CA CYS A 205 -11.70 -1.98 -8.69
C CYS A 205 -10.70 -3.15 -8.80
N LEU A 206 -10.35 -3.56 -10.02
CA LEU A 206 -9.40 -4.64 -10.25
C LEU A 206 -8.01 -4.25 -9.74
N GLU A 207 -7.52 -3.07 -10.10
CA GLU A 207 -6.24 -2.54 -9.63
C GLU A 207 -6.14 -2.55 -8.09
N PHE A 208 -7.14 -2.00 -7.40
CA PHE A 208 -7.18 -1.97 -5.95
C PHE A 208 -7.42 -3.33 -5.30
N SER A 209 -8.02 -4.29 -5.99
CA SER A 209 -8.20 -5.64 -5.45
C SER A 209 -6.88 -6.36 -5.18
N PHE A 210 -5.84 -6.07 -5.97
CA PHE A 210 -4.47 -6.55 -5.73
C PHE A 210 -3.82 -5.92 -4.49
N LEU A 211 -4.21 -4.68 -4.16
CA LEU A 211 -3.76 -4.02 -2.94
C LEU A 211 -4.48 -4.56 -1.70
N GLY A 212 -5.82 -4.61 -1.74
CA GLY A 212 -6.65 -5.10 -0.63
C GLY A 212 -6.49 -6.60 -0.36
N GLY A 213 -6.05 -7.37 -1.36
CA GLY A 213 -5.63 -8.76 -1.22
C GLY A 213 -6.76 -9.74 -0.89
N ASN A 214 -8.02 -9.35 -1.06
CA ASN A 214 -9.16 -10.22 -0.88
C ASN A 214 -9.43 -11.03 -2.17
N GLN A 215 -9.17 -12.35 -2.11
CA GLN A 215 -9.28 -13.25 -3.26
C GLN A 215 -10.68 -13.27 -3.89
N GLU A 216 -11.74 -13.14 -3.09
CA GLU A 216 -13.10 -13.17 -3.59
C GLU A 216 -13.41 -11.89 -4.39
N ILE A 217 -13.04 -10.72 -3.88
CA ILE A 217 -13.16 -9.46 -4.63
C ILE A 217 -12.35 -9.50 -5.93
N MET A 218 -11.09 -9.94 -5.85
CA MET A 218 -10.20 -10.01 -7.01
C MET A 218 -10.76 -10.94 -8.09
N SER A 219 -11.21 -12.15 -7.71
CA SER A 219 -11.79 -13.11 -8.66
C SER A 219 -13.09 -12.60 -9.28
N GLU A 220 -13.89 -11.84 -8.54
CA GLU A 220 -15.08 -11.18 -9.09
C GLU A 220 -14.70 -10.07 -10.07
N CYS A 221 -13.68 -9.26 -9.76
CA CYS A 221 -13.24 -8.17 -10.65
C CYS A 221 -12.68 -8.70 -11.98
N LEU A 222 -11.90 -9.79 -11.95
CA LEU A 222 -11.32 -10.45 -13.12
C LEU A 222 -12.36 -10.99 -14.12
N LYS A 223 -13.61 -11.19 -13.70
CA LYS A 223 -14.70 -11.59 -14.62
C LYS A 223 -15.13 -10.45 -15.56
N TYR A 224 -14.81 -9.20 -15.22
CA TYR A 224 -15.31 -8.02 -15.91
C TYR A 224 -14.20 -7.11 -16.45
N GLN A 225 -12.98 -7.22 -15.93
CA GLN A 225 -11.85 -6.37 -16.27
C GLN A 225 -10.61 -7.24 -16.58
N GLU A 226 -9.77 -6.77 -17.50
CA GLU A 226 -8.47 -7.38 -17.79
C GLU A 226 -7.38 -6.66 -17.00
N PRO A 227 -6.42 -7.39 -16.39
CA PRO A 227 -5.28 -6.78 -15.71
C PRO A 227 -4.42 -5.92 -16.64
N ASP A 228 -3.84 -4.86 -16.08
CA ASP A 228 -2.95 -3.93 -16.75
C ASP A 228 -1.69 -3.62 -15.92
N GLU A 229 -0.85 -2.69 -16.40
CA GLU A 229 0.37 -2.29 -15.70
C GLU A 229 0.10 -1.67 -14.31
N GLU A 230 -1.05 -1.04 -14.10
CA GLU A 230 -1.42 -0.52 -12.77
C GLU A 230 -1.74 -1.66 -11.80
N CYS A 231 -2.36 -2.75 -12.26
CA CYS A 231 -2.51 -3.98 -11.47
C CYS A 231 -1.15 -4.52 -11.01
N MET A 232 -0.14 -4.54 -11.90
CA MET A 232 1.23 -4.94 -11.55
C MET A 232 1.81 -4.06 -10.45
N LYS A 233 1.65 -2.74 -10.57
CA LYS A 233 2.09 -1.77 -9.56
C LYS A 233 1.42 -2.01 -8.20
N TYR A 234 0.11 -2.28 -8.14
CA TYR A 234 -0.57 -2.55 -6.86
C TYR A 234 -0.25 -3.93 -6.28
N ALA A 235 -0.01 -4.95 -7.13
CA ALA A 235 0.48 -6.26 -6.68
C ALA A 235 1.89 -6.17 -6.06
N ILE A 236 2.74 -5.34 -6.63
CA ILE A 236 4.04 -4.98 -6.08
C ILE A 236 3.90 -4.25 -4.73
N LEU A 237 3.04 -3.23 -4.67
CA LEU A 237 2.82 -2.43 -3.46
C LEU A 237 2.17 -3.25 -2.33
N SER A 238 1.42 -4.31 -2.63
CA SER A 238 0.88 -5.21 -1.61
C SER A 238 1.91 -6.18 -1.05
N HIS A 239 3.16 -6.17 -1.55
CA HIS A 239 4.20 -7.11 -1.16
C HIS A 239 3.76 -8.58 -1.26
N ASN A 240 2.95 -8.91 -2.27
CA ASN A 240 2.46 -10.25 -2.52
C ASN A 240 3.08 -10.82 -3.81
N ILE A 241 4.09 -11.68 -3.65
CA ILE A 241 4.80 -12.33 -4.76
C ILE A 241 3.90 -13.20 -5.63
N ASP A 242 2.86 -13.80 -5.04
CA ASP A 242 1.95 -14.67 -5.79
C ASP A 242 1.13 -13.84 -6.79
N PHE A 243 0.72 -12.63 -6.41
CA PHE A 243 0.02 -11.71 -7.30
C PHE A 243 0.89 -11.25 -8.46
N VAL A 244 2.15 -10.91 -8.20
CA VAL A 244 3.07 -10.50 -9.26
C VAL A 244 3.37 -11.67 -10.20
N THR A 245 3.63 -12.85 -9.65
CA THR A 245 3.88 -14.06 -10.46
C THR A 245 2.65 -14.43 -11.30
N PHE A 246 1.45 -14.28 -10.75
CA PHE A 246 0.19 -14.48 -11.46
C PHE A 246 0.06 -13.51 -12.65
N LEU A 247 0.24 -12.20 -12.43
CA LEU A 247 0.14 -11.19 -13.49
C LEU A 247 1.19 -11.38 -14.59
N MET A 248 2.39 -11.80 -14.23
CA MET A 248 3.45 -12.06 -15.20
C MET A 248 3.20 -13.31 -16.05
N ASN A 249 2.78 -14.41 -15.42
CA ASN A 249 2.69 -15.69 -16.13
C ASN A 249 1.36 -15.84 -16.88
N GLU A 250 0.26 -15.38 -16.29
CA GLU A 250 -1.07 -15.57 -16.87
C GLU A 250 -1.46 -14.42 -17.82
N TYR A 251 -0.86 -13.24 -17.65
CA TYR A 251 -1.20 -12.04 -18.45
C TYR A 251 0.02 -11.41 -19.16
N GLU A 252 1.22 -11.98 -19.03
CA GLU A 252 2.46 -11.51 -19.68
C GLU A 252 2.83 -10.05 -19.37
N ILE A 253 2.32 -9.50 -18.25
CA ILE A 253 2.56 -8.12 -17.85
C ILE A 253 3.97 -7.97 -17.32
N GLN A 254 4.73 -7.05 -17.91
CA GLN A 254 6.11 -6.80 -17.49
C GLN A 254 6.18 -6.09 -16.15
N VAL A 255 7.19 -6.43 -15.35
CA VAL A 255 7.47 -5.74 -14.09
C VAL A 255 8.07 -4.38 -14.39
N SER A 256 7.24 -3.34 -14.29
CA SER A 256 7.71 -1.96 -14.26
C SER A 256 7.80 -1.51 -12.80
N ILE A 257 8.94 -0.94 -12.40
CA ILE A 257 9.11 -0.44 -11.03
C ILE A 257 8.64 1.02 -10.99
N PRO A 258 7.56 1.36 -10.26
CA PRO A 258 7.08 2.73 -10.21
C PRO A 258 8.15 3.66 -9.63
N LYS A 259 8.33 4.85 -10.21
CA LYS A 259 9.25 5.88 -9.69
C LYS A 259 8.96 6.26 -8.22
N SER A 260 7.69 6.14 -7.80
CA SER A 260 7.21 6.37 -6.44
C SER A 260 7.74 5.35 -5.43
N CYS A 261 8.23 4.19 -5.88
CA CYS A 261 8.86 3.21 -5.01
C CYS A 261 10.21 3.73 -4.52
N THR A 262 10.40 3.65 -3.20
CA THR A 262 11.64 4.02 -2.50
C THR A 262 12.77 3.09 -2.94
N GLU A 263 14.04 3.43 -2.68
CA GLU A 263 15.15 2.52 -3.02
C GLU A 263 15.03 1.15 -2.35
N ALA A 264 14.42 1.08 -1.17
CA ALA A 264 14.18 -0.19 -0.47
C ALA A 264 12.97 -0.96 -1.02
N LEU A 265 11.91 -0.27 -1.46
CA LEU A 265 10.82 -0.89 -2.22
C LEU A 265 11.33 -1.35 -3.59
N ARG A 266 12.21 -0.58 -4.24
CA ARG A 266 12.95 -1.02 -5.44
C ARG A 266 13.83 -2.21 -5.15
N ALA A 267 14.49 -2.32 -4.00
CA ALA A 267 15.30 -3.50 -3.65
C ALA A 267 14.44 -4.75 -3.43
N SER A 268 13.26 -4.61 -2.81
CA SER A 268 12.30 -5.71 -2.66
C SER A 268 11.58 -6.06 -3.97
N ILE A 269 11.30 -5.09 -4.84
CA ILE A 269 10.80 -5.32 -6.21
C ILE A 269 11.89 -5.85 -7.15
N HIS A 270 13.13 -5.43 -6.98
CA HIS A 270 14.28 -5.98 -7.69
C HIS A 270 14.40 -7.46 -7.35
N HIS A 271 14.07 -7.88 -6.11
CA HIS A 271 13.95 -9.29 -5.77
C HIS A 271 12.80 -9.99 -6.52
N LEU A 272 11.63 -9.36 -6.67
CA LEU A 272 10.51 -9.86 -7.50
C LEU A 272 10.86 -9.98 -8.99
N ALA A 273 11.52 -8.97 -9.56
CA ALA A 273 12.01 -8.96 -10.94
C ALA A 273 13.12 -9.99 -11.15
N VAL A 274 14.05 -10.12 -10.22
CA VAL A 274 15.11 -11.15 -10.22
C VAL A 274 14.51 -12.56 -10.12
N LEU A 275 13.51 -12.76 -9.26
CA LEU A 275 12.76 -14.01 -9.11
C LEU A 275 12.08 -14.47 -10.40
N THR A 276 11.61 -13.52 -11.23
CA THR A 276 10.90 -13.81 -12.47
C THR A 276 11.79 -13.85 -13.70
N LEU A 277 12.85 -13.05 -13.76
CA LEU A 277 13.90 -13.12 -14.78
C LEU A 277 14.66 -14.46 -14.72
N TYR A 278 14.93 -14.99 -13.53
CA TYR A 278 15.59 -16.30 -13.39
C TYR A 278 14.69 -17.50 -13.74
N LYS A 279 13.35 -17.34 -13.74
CA LYS A 279 12.41 -18.37 -14.21
C LYS A 279 12.21 -18.36 -15.74
N THR A 280 12.38 -17.22 -16.40
CA THR A 280 11.97 -17.03 -17.81
C THR A 280 13.12 -16.98 -18.82
N GLY A 281 14.38 -16.95 -18.37
CA GLY A 281 15.55 -17.12 -19.24
C GLY A 281 15.74 -16.04 -20.31
N ASN A 282 15.08 -14.88 -20.20
CA ASN A 282 15.15 -13.83 -21.23
C ASN A 282 15.04 -12.40 -20.66
N VAL A 283 16.09 -11.61 -20.97
CA VAL A 283 16.05 -10.18 -21.41
C VAL A 283 16.39 -9.05 -20.40
N TYR A 284 17.14 -8.12 -21.00
CA TYR A 284 17.85 -6.89 -20.65
C TYR A 284 17.18 -5.84 -19.76
N PHE A 285 17.94 -5.29 -18.81
CA PHE A 285 17.63 -4.04 -18.11
C PHE A 285 17.94 -2.83 -18.98
N THR A 286 16.94 -2.00 -19.28
CA THR A 286 17.19 -0.60 -19.66
C THR A 286 17.25 0.25 -18.39
N ILE A 287 18.46 0.33 -17.83
CA ILE A 287 18.78 1.40 -16.89
C ILE A 287 19.09 2.61 -17.77
N GLN A 288 18.13 3.52 -17.91
CA GLN A 288 18.49 4.85 -18.42
C GLN A 288 19.21 5.63 -17.30
N PRO A 289 20.29 6.34 -17.64
CA PRO A 289 21.14 7.05 -16.69
C PRO A 289 20.44 8.23 -16.01
#